data_AF-A0A7C1T9R2-F1
#
_entry.id   AF-A0A7C1T9R2-F1
#
_cell.length_a   1.000
_cell.length_b   1.000
_cell.length_c   1.000
_cell.angle_alpha   90.00
_cell.angle_beta   90.00
_cell.angle_gamma   90.00
#
_symmetry.space_group_name_H-M   'P 1'
#
loop_
_entity.id
_entity.type
_entity.pdbx_description
1 polymer ?
#
loop_
_entity_poly.entity_id
_entity_poly.type
_entity_poly.pdbx_seq_one_letter_code
_entity_poly.pdbx_strand_id
1 'polypeptide(L)'
;MSEEKKQSALWENVKVIIQALLLAMVIRTVFFQPFTIPSGSMMPTLLVGDYIFVNKFSYGYSKYSLPFSPDLFEGRIFESEPERGDIA
;
A
#
# COMPACT_ATOMS: atom_id res chain seq x y z
N MET A 1 36.81 19.94 13.75
CA MET A 1 36.75 18.86 12.73
C MET A 1 35.87 17.66 13.13
N SER A 2 35.37 17.54 14.37
CA SER A 2 34.47 16.44 14.78
C SER A 2 32.98 16.69 14.46
N GLU A 3 32.52 17.94 14.60
CA GLU A 3 31.11 18.30 14.41
C GLU A 3 30.62 18.15 12.96
N GLU A 4 31.43 18.53 11.96
CA GLU A 4 31.07 18.39 10.54
C GLU A 4 30.86 16.93 10.12
N LYS A 5 31.70 16.00 10.60
CA LYS A 5 31.52 14.56 10.34
C LYS A 5 30.23 14.03 10.96
N LYS A 6 29.88 14.51 12.16
CA LYS A 6 28.65 14.12 12.85
C LYS A 6 27.41 14.63 12.12
N GLN A 7 27.45 15.88 11.64
CA GLN A 7 26.37 16.47 10.84
C GLN A 7 26.19 15.76 9.49
N SER A 8 27.29 15.40 8.82
CA SER A 8 27.27 14.60 7.58
C SER A 8 26.66 13.21 7.82
N ALA A 9 27.05 12.53 8.90
CA ALA A 9 26.51 11.22 9.25
C ALA A 9 25.01 11.28 9.60
N LEU A 10 24.55 12.33 10.28
CA LEU A 10 23.11 12.53 10.53
C LEU A 10 22.34 12.77 9.23
N TRP A 11 22.90 13.56 8.30
CA TRP A 11 22.27 13.79 7.00
C TRP A 11 22.18 12.52 6.13
N GLU A 12 23.23 11.70 6.10
CA GLU A 12 23.19 10.42 5.41
C GLU A 12 22.09 9.51 5.95
N ASN A 13 21.97 9.38 7.27
CA ASN A 13 20.94 8.56 7.89
C ASN A 13 19.52 9.07 7.57
N VAL A 14 19.28 10.37 7.65
CA VAL A 14 17.99 10.97 7.29
C VAL A 14 17.64 10.69 5.82
N LYS A 15 18.62 10.79 4.92
CA LYS A 15 18.43 10.53 3.49
C LYS A 15 18.03 9.08 3.23
N VAL A 16 18.68 8.13 3.93
CA VAL A 16 18.36 6.70 3.85
C VAL A 16 16.95 6.42 4.39
N ILE A 17 16.58 7.02 5.52
CA ILE A 17 15.23 6.86 6.10
C ILE A 17 14.15 7.38 5.14
N ILE A 18 14.37 8.55 4.53
CA ILE A 18 13.43 9.13 3.56
C ILE A 18 13.30 8.22 2.33
N GLN A 19 14.41 7.70 1.79
CA GLN A 19 14.37 6.76 0.68
C GLN A 19 13.63 5.47 1.04
N ALA A 20 13.87 4.91 2.23
CA ALA A 20 13.19 3.73 2.71
C ALA A 20 11.68 3.96 2.88
N LEU A 21 11.28 5.12 3.42
CA LEU A 21 9.87 5.49 3.57
C LEU A 21 9.17 5.68 2.21
N LEU A 22 9.83 6.35 1.26
CA LEU A 22 9.31 6.50 -0.10
C LEU A 22 9.13 5.15 -0.77
N LEU A 23 10.13 4.27 -0.69
CA LEU A 23 10.05 2.92 -1.24
C LEU A 23 8.94 2.11 -0.57
N ALA A 24 8.83 2.16 0.76
CA ALA A 24 7.78 1.48 1.51
C ALA A 24 6.37 1.97 1.13
N MET A 25 6.21 3.30 0.93
CA MET A 25 4.95 3.86 0.43
C MET A 25 4.64 3.36 -0.98
N VAL A 26 5.58 3.39 -1.91
CA VAL A 26 5.37 2.87 -3.28
C VAL A 26 4.98 1.40 -3.24
N ILE A 27 5.69 0.58 -2.47
CA ILE A 27 5.39 -0.86 -2.37
C ILE A 27 3.99 -1.10 -1.79
N ARG A 28 3.64 -0.40 -0.70
CA ARG A 28 2.36 -0.55 -0.01
C ARG A 28 1.17 -0.05 -0.83
N THR A 29 1.38 0.98 -1.65
CA THR A 29 0.32 1.59 -2.48
C THR A 29 0.08 0.79 -3.77
N VAL A 30 1.14 0.27 -4.39
CA VAL A 30 1.09 -0.36 -5.72
C VAL A 30 0.85 -1.87 -5.66
N PHE A 31 1.54 -2.59 -4.78
CA PHE A 31 1.67 -4.04 -4.91
C PHE A 31 0.69 -4.83 -4.04
N PHE A 32 0.73 -4.67 -2.72
CA PHE A 32 -0.05 -5.53 -1.82
C PHE A 32 -0.52 -4.77 -0.59
N GLN A 33 -1.83 -4.71 -0.40
CA GLN A 33 -2.40 -4.34 0.90
C GLN A 33 -2.85 -5.62 1.62
N PRO A 34 -2.25 -5.95 2.78
CA PRO A 34 -2.75 -7.04 3.60
C PRO A 34 -4.08 -6.63 4.22
N PHE A 35 -5.08 -7.49 4.09
CA PHE A 35 -6.35 -7.37 4.78
C PHE A 35 -6.59 -8.62 5.62
N THR A 36 -7.21 -8.40 6.78
CA THR A 36 -7.72 -9.49 7.63
C THR A 36 -9.23 -9.51 7.48
N ILE A 37 -9.81 -10.66 7.20
CA ILE A 37 -11.26 -10.81 7.03
C ILE A 37 -11.93 -10.75 8.41
N PRO A 38 -12.72 -9.69 8.72
CA PRO A 38 -13.31 -9.53 10.04
C PRO A 38 -14.67 -10.23 10.19
N SER A 39 -15.29 -10.67 9.09
CA SER A 39 -16.63 -11.22 9.06
C SER A 39 -16.72 -12.44 8.15
N GLY A 40 -17.60 -13.38 8.51
CA GLY A 40 -17.78 -14.64 7.77
C GLY A 40 -18.75 -14.55 6.59
N SER A 41 -18.90 -13.38 5.95
CA SER A 41 -19.82 -13.23 4.80
C SER A 41 -19.35 -14.00 3.56
N MET A 42 -18.06 -14.33 3.49
CA MET A 42 -17.43 -15.08 2.41
C MET A 42 -17.16 -16.54 2.76
N MET A 43 -17.82 -17.07 3.80
CA MET A 43 -17.77 -18.51 4.10
C MET A 43 -18.48 -19.32 3.01
N PRO A 44 -17.94 -20.50 2.60
CA PRO A 44 -16.81 -21.20 3.21
C PRO A 44 -15.43 -20.86 2.62
N THR A 45 -15.34 -19.97 1.62
CA THR A 45 -14.10 -19.72 0.86
C THR A 45 -13.06 -18.93 1.66
N LEU A 46 -13.50 -17.96 2.46
CA LEU A 46 -12.64 -17.18 3.36
C LEU A 46 -13.21 -17.24 4.77
N LEU A 47 -12.36 -17.62 5.72
CA LEU A 47 -12.71 -17.73 7.13
C LEU A 47 -12.37 -16.45 7.89
N VAL A 48 -13.06 -16.24 9.00
CA VAL A 48 -12.77 -15.12 9.91
C VAL A 48 -11.37 -15.30 10.48
N GLY A 49 -10.51 -14.31 10.28
CA GLY A 49 -9.11 -14.35 10.70
C GLY A 49 -8.12 -14.73 9.60
N ASP A 50 -8.57 -15.03 8.37
CA ASP A 50 -7.68 -15.23 7.24
C ASP A 50 -7.00 -13.91 6.82
N TYR A 51 -5.73 -14.01 6.46
CA TYR A 51 -4.93 -12.93 5.90
C TYR A 51 -4.87 -13.08 4.38
N ILE A 52 -5.39 -12.09 3.66
CA ILE A 52 -5.35 -12.06 2.20
C ILE A 52 -4.50 -10.89 1.70
N PHE A 53 -3.81 -11.13 0.59
CA PHE A 53 -3.10 -10.10 -0.15
C PHE A 53 -3.92 -9.73 -1.38
N VAL A 54 -4.41 -8.49 -1.41
CA VAL A 54 -5.19 -7.99 -2.54
C VAL A 54 -4.24 -7.32 -3.53
N ASN A 55 -4.29 -7.73 -4.80
CA ASN A 55 -3.57 -7.08 -5.89
C ASN A 55 -4.40 -5.93 -6.45
N LYS A 56 -4.00 -4.70 -6.10
CA LYS A 56 -4.68 -3.47 -6.55
C LYS A 56 -4.30 -3.04 -7.96
N PHE A 57 -3.20 -3.56 -8.51
CA PHE A 57 -2.77 -3.23 -9.88
C PHE A 57 -3.78 -3.74 -10.91
N SER A 58 -4.36 -4.92 -10.69
CA SER A 58 -5.29 -5.54 -11.63
C SER A 58 -6.62 -4.79 -11.77
N TYR A 59 -7.15 -4.23 -10.68
CA TYR A 59 -8.49 -3.64 -10.63
C TYR A 59 -8.48 -2.10 -10.58
N GLY A 60 -7.32 -1.47 -10.73
CA GLY A 60 -7.18 -0.01 -10.75
C GLY A 60 -7.00 0.64 -9.39
N TYR A 61 -6.45 1.85 -9.42
CA TYR A 61 -6.09 2.62 -8.23
C TYR A 61 -7.16 3.64 -7.89
N SER A 62 -7.76 3.51 -6.70
CA SER A 62 -8.62 4.54 -6.11
C SER A 62 -7.84 5.42 -5.11
N LYS A 63 -8.41 6.54 -4.66
CA LYS A 63 -7.87 7.41 -3.61
C LYS A 63 -7.45 6.66 -2.34
N TYR A 64 -8.16 5.59 -1.98
CA TYR A 64 -7.85 4.72 -0.84
C TYR A 64 -6.61 3.85 -1.03
N SER A 65 -6.00 3.87 -2.22
CA SER A 65 -4.74 3.19 -2.49
C SER A 65 -3.56 3.99 -2.00
N LEU A 66 -3.69 5.31 -1.85
CA LEU A 66 -2.65 6.19 -1.33
C LEU A 66 -2.74 6.32 0.19
N PRO A 67 -1.60 6.47 0.89
CA PRO A 67 -1.60 6.80 2.31
C PRO A 67 -2.33 8.12 2.52
N PHE A 68 -3.15 8.19 3.57
CA PHE A 68 -3.98 9.35 3.92
C PHE A 68 -5.11 9.70 2.95
N SER A 69 -5.35 8.88 1.92
CA SER A 69 -6.47 9.05 0.97
C SER A 69 -6.65 10.50 0.47
N PRO A 70 -5.60 11.14 -0.07
CA PRO A 70 -5.69 12.51 -0.55
C PRO A 70 -6.66 12.59 -1.73
N ASP A 71 -7.44 13.66 -1.79
CA ASP A 71 -8.50 13.87 -2.79
C ASP A 71 -7.91 14.39 -4.11
N LEU A 72 -7.01 13.59 -4.70
CA LEU A 72 -6.24 13.96 -5.90
C LEU A 72 -6.92 13.55 -7.20
N PHE A 73 -7.86 12.62 -7.14
CA PHE A 73 -8.56 12.09 -8.31
C PHE A 73 -9.94 11.55 -7.90
N GLU A 74 -10.96 11.97 -8.63
CA GLU A 74 -12.32 11.47 -8.50
C GLU A 74 -12.47 10.23 -9.39
N GLY A 75 -12.53 9.05 -8.77
CA GLY A 75 -12.74 7.77 -9.46
C GLY A 75 -11.61 6.75 -9.26
N ARG A 76 -11.50 5.83 -10.22
CA ARG A 76 -10.52 4.74 -10.24
C ARG A 76 -9.69 4.87 -11.51
N ILE A 77 -8.38 5.00 -11.35
CA ILE A 77 -7.44 5.13 -12.48
C ILE A 77 -7.04 3.72 -12.90
N PHE A 78 -7.06 3.41 -14.21
CA PHE A 78 -6.84 2.06 -14.75
C PHE A 78 -7.85 1.03 -14.22
N GLU A 79 -9.13 1.39 -14.22
CA GLU A 79 -10.21 0.48 -13.85
C GLU A 79 -10.30 -0.70 -14.82
N SER A 80 -10.11 -1.91 -14.28
CA SER A 80 -10.50 -3.15 -14.95
C SER A 80 -11.74 -3.69 -14.27
N GLU A 81 -12.72 -4.10 -15.06
CA GLU A 81 -13.90 -4.78 -14.52
C GLU A 81 -13.49 -6.15 -13.97
N PRO A 82 -13.96 -6.54 -12.78
CA PRO A 82 -13.70 -7.86 -12.24
C PRO A 82 -14.37 -8.95 -13.08
N GLU A 83 -13.67 -10.05 -13.30
CA GLU A 83 -14.25 -11.19 -13.97
C GLU A 83 -15.17 -11.95 -13.00
N ARG A 84 -16.12 -12.70 -13.56
CA ARG A 84 -17.02 -13.53 -12.76
C ARG A 84 -16.20 -14.57 -12.00
N GLY A 85 -16.13 -14.41 -10.68
CA GLY A 85 -15.35 -15.28 -9.78
C GLY A 85 -14.29 -14.52 -8.99
N ASP A 86 -13.98 -13.28 -9.37
CA ASP A 86 -13.05 -12.43 -8.64
C ASP A 86 -13.69 -11.84 -7.37
N ILE A 87 -12.85 -11.64 -6.36
CA ILE A 87 -13.20 -10.97 -5.10
C ILE A 87 -12.54 -9.59 -5.15
N ALA A 88 -13.31 -8.57 -5.57
CA ALA A 88 -12.85 -7.20 -5.82
C ALA A 88 -13.52 -6.16 -4.91
#